data_AF-A0A382TM93-F1
#
_entry.id   AF-A0A382TM93-F1
#
_cell.length_a   1.000
_cell.length_b   1.000
_cell.length_c   1.000
_cell.angle_alpha   90.00
_cell.angle_beta   90.00
_cell.angle_gamma   90.00
#
_symmetry.space_group_name_H-M   'P 1'
#
loop_
_entity.id
_entity.type
_entity.pdbx_description
1 polymer ?
#
loop_
_entity_poly.entity_id
_entity_poly.type
_entity_poly.pdbx_seq_one_letter_code
_entity_poly.pdbx_strand_id
1 'polypeptide(L)'
;TACSRSSGQSLDFYILDVDGGQVTIDLTGTYDTYLQLYDDNCQLVAQDDDGGDGLNSRIIQDLPGGTYFVGVSSFGAGQGGGFTLFAQCDGGVGTFCGRCESGILRVDELSVGELGASGCLLPPFDLPVEVYSLVIDETLEGVISVTSDVFAPTVSFWNDFCDEIAFNDSCLDPAANACLEVDLEPGTYTIIVSSENAAASGAFSIVTEPREDDVVIKGPVAVFSRGDVDSNGRIELSDGIRVLDYLFRGGEDLGCMEAADLNNDAMVNLTDGVYVLTYLFSAGDPPAAPGPPDFGSGCG
;
A
#
# COMPACT_ATOMS: atom_id res chain seq x y z
N THR A 1 -10.59 1.40 -39.32
CA THR A 1 -12.04 1.54 -39.02
C THR A 1 -12.19 2.87 -38.35
N ALA A 2 -13.00 3.78 -38.90
CA ALA A 2 -13.16 5.11 -38.32
C ALA A 2 -13.90 4.99 -36.98
N CYS A 3 -13.26 5.37 -35.88
CA CYS A 3 -13.93 5.53 -34.60
C CYS A 3 -14.77 6.81 -34.64
N SER A 4 -15.95 6.77 -34.03
CA SER A 4 -16.85 7.92 -33.98
C SER A 4 -17.54 7.98 -32.63
N ARG A 5 -17.78 9.20 -32.14
CA ARG A 5 -18.64 9.44 -30.97
C ARG A 5 -20.07 8.98 -31.27
N SER A 6 -20.85 8.72 -30.23
CA SER A 6 -22.28 8.35 -30.36
C SER A 6 -23.10 9.39 -31.12
N SER A 7 -22.66 10.65 -31.10
CA SER A 7 -23.22 11.79 -31.84
C SER A 7 -22.73 11.93 -33.29
N GLY A 8 -21.86 11.02 -33.76
CA GLY A 8 -21.47 10.89 -35.17
C GLY A 8 -20.24 11.69 -35.61
N GLN A 9 -19.58 12.43 -34.71
CA GLN A 9 -18.27 13.05 -34.98
C GLN A 9 -17.19 11.96 -35.08
N SER A 10 -16.18 12.19 -35.92
CA SER A 10 -15.00 11.33 -35.97
C SER A 10 -14.19 11.49 -34.69
N LEU A 11 -13.57 10.39 -34.24
CA LEU A 11 -12.80 10.34 -33.01
C LEU A 11 -11.49 9.60 -33.26
N ASP A 12 -10.38 10.28 -33.01
CA ASP A 12 -9.04 9.70 -33.02
C ASP A 12 -8.51 9.59 -31.58
N PHE A 13 -7.76 8.54 -31.28
CA PHE A 13 -7.18 8.32 -29.95
C PHE A 13 -5.65 8.38 -30.00
N TYR A 14 -5.08 8.99 -28.97
CA TYR A 14 -3.66 9.07 -28.70
C TYR A 14 -3.37 8.54 -27.30
N ILE A 15 -2.21 7.91 -27.12
CA ILE A 15 -1.75 7.45 -25.81
C ILE A 15 -0.89 8.55 -25.19
N LEU A 16 -1.09 8.81 -23.91
CA LEU A 16 -0.33 9.75 -23.11
C LEU A 16 0.15 9.02 -21.85
N ASP A 17 1.45 8.79 -21.75
CA ASP A 17 2.07 8.30 -20.52
C ASP A 17 2.45 9.51 -19.66
N VAL A 18 2.03 9.48 -18.39
CA VAL A 18 2.19 10.56 -17.42
C VAL A 18 2.98 10.00 -16.23
N ASP A 19 4.05 10.67 -15.83
CA ASP A 19 4.82 10.30 -14.63
C ASP A 19 4.16 10.82 -13.33
N GLY A 20 3.08 11.60 -13.48
CA GLY A 20 2.31 12.24 -12.42
C GLY A 20 2.40 13.77 -12.43
N GLY A 21 1.39 14.44 -11.90
CA GLY A 21 1.33 15.90 -11.75
C GLY A 21 0.36 16.60 -12.71
N GLN A 22 0.49 17.93 -12.81
CA GLN A 22 -0.39 18.74 -13.66
C GLN A 22 -0.01 18.60 -15.13
N VAL A 23 -0.99 18.24 -15.95
CA VAL A 23 -0.86 18.15 -17.40
C VAL A 23 -1.81 19.14 -18.05
N THR A 24 -1.26 19.93 -18.98
CA THR A 24 -2.03 20.74 -19.91
C THR A 24 -2.04 20.08 -21.29
N ILE A 25 -3.23 19.82 -21.82
CA ILE A 25 -3.47 19.24 -23.14
C ILE A 25 -4.20 20.28 -23.98
N ASP A 26 -3.52 20.81 -24.99
CA ASP A 26 -4.05 21.75 -25.96
C ASP A 26 -4.38 21.04 -27.27
N LEU A 27 -5.59 21.29 -27.77
CA LEU A 27 -6.01 20.88 -29.12
C LEU A 27 -6.36 22.12 -29.92
N THR A 28 -5.55 22.39 -30.95
CA THR A 28 -5.79 23.51 -31.87
C THR A 28 -6.22 22.98 -33.23
N GLY A 29 -7.22 23.60 -33.85
CA GLY A 29 -7.77 23.13 -35.12
C GLY A 29 -8.29 24.23 -36.02
N THR A 30 -8.53 23.88 -37.28
CA THR A 30 -9.26 24.75 -38.23
C THR A 30 -10.78 24.63 -38.09
N TYR A 31 -11.25 23.98 -37.02
CA TYR A 31 -12.63 23.68 -36.70
C TYR A 31 -12.81 23.78 -35.18
N ASP A 32 -14.06 23.71 -34.73
CA ASP A 32 -14.43 23.73 -33.31
C ASP A 32 -14.04 22.39 -32.67
N THR A 33 -12.96 22.39 -31.87
CA THR A 33 -12.31 21.16 -31.42
C THR A 33 -13.02 20.56 -30.21
N TYR A 34 -12.70 19.31 -29.89
CA TYR A 34 -13.25 18.62 -28.73
C TYR A 34 -12.24 17.61 -28.19
N LEU A 35 -11.83 17.80 -26.93
CA LEU A 35 -10.94 16.90 -26.21
C LEU A 35 -11.71 16.03 -25.24
N GLN A 36 -11.27 14.78 -25.12
CA GLN A 36 -11.67 13.84 -24.07
C GLN A 36 -10.42 13.16 -23.52
N LEU A 37 -10.35 12.99 -22.21
CA LEU A 37 -9.28 12.29 -21.53
C LEU A 37 -9.87 11.11 -20.77
N TYR A 38 -9.28 9.93 -20.96
CA TYR A 38 -9.69 8.68 -20.32
C TYR A 38 -8.55 8.04 -19.57
N ASP A 39 -8.87 7.34 -18.47
CA ASP A 39 -7.93 6.47 -17.75
C ASP A 39 -7.78 5.08 -18.41
N ASP A 40 -6.96 4.24 -17.80
CA ASP A 40 -6.66 2.87 -18.24
C ASP A 40 -7.88 1.93 -18.17
N ASN A 41 -8.89 2.26 -17.37
CA ASN A 41 -10.17 1.57 -17.26
C ASN A 41 -11.23 2.10 -18.25
N CYS A 42 -10.82 2.96 -19.20
CA CYS A 42 -11.68 3.65 -20.16
C CYS A 42 -12.74 4.56 -19.51
N GLN A 43 -12.55 5.00 -18.27
CA GLN A 43 -13.43 5.98 -17.65
C GLN A 43 -13.03 7.39 -18.08
N LEU A 44 -14.02 8.25 -18.29
CA LEU A 44 -13.78 9.64 -18.68
C LEU A 44 -13.28 10.43 -17.47
N VAL A 45 -12.07 10.95 -17.56
CA VAL A 45 -11.45 11.80 -16.54
C VAL A 45 -11.86 13.26 -16.74
N ALA A 46 -11.69 13.78 -17.96
CA ALA A 46 -11.98 15.15 -18.30
C ALA A 46 -12.38 15.29 -19.78
N GLN A 47 -13.08 16.35 -20.13
CA GLN A 47 -13.39 16.72 -21.52
C GLN A 47 -13.59 18.23 -21.62
N ASP A 48 -13.27 18.79 -22.78
CA ASP A 48 -13.37 20.23 -23.03
C ASP A 48 -13.53 20.53 -24.52
N ASP A 49 -14.23 21.60 -24.86
CA ASP A 49 -14.45 22.06 -26.23
C ASP A 49 -13.91 23.46 -26.53
N ASP A 50 -13.97 24.41 -25.59
CA ASP A 50 -13.61 25.81 -25.82
C ASP A 50 -12.70 26.44 -24.75
N GLY A 51 -12.02 25.63 -23.94
CA GLY A 51 -11.11 26.08 -22.89
C GLY A 51 -9.77 26.67 -23.37
N GLY A 52 -9.47 26.56 -24.67
CA GLY A 52 -8.28 27.13 -25.32
C GLY A 52 -8.55 28.46 -26.03
N ASP A 53 -7.63 28.88 -26.90
CA ASP A 53 -7.80 30.13 -27.67
C ASP A 53 -8.92 30.00 -28.72
N GLY A 54 -9.98 30.79 -28.60
CA GLY A 54 -11.06 30.84 -29.59
C GLY A 54 -12.06 29.69 -29.42
N LEU A 55 -12.07 28.74 -30.36
CA LEU A 55 -12.88 27.50 -30.32
C LEU A 55 -11.98 26.26 -30.18
N ASN A 56 -10.78 26.47 -29.65
CA ASN A 56 -9.84 25.41 -29.39
C ASN A 56 -10.08 24.86 -27.99
N SER A 57 -9.79 23.59 -27.76
CA SER A 57 -10.04 22.92 -26.50
C SER A 57 -8.76 22.86 -25.67
N ARG A 58 -8.89 22.95 -24.34
CA ARG A 58 -7.79 22.78 -23.38
C ARG A 58 -8.27 22.01 -22.16
N ILE A 59 -7.55 20.95 -21.82
CA ILE A 59 -7.69 20.26 -20.54
C ILE A 59 -6.48 20.64 -19.68
N ILE A 60 -6.71 21.12 -18.46
CA ILE A 60 -5.69 21.26 -17.40
C ILE A 60 -6.12 20.34 -16.27
N GLN A 61 -5.33 19.31 -15.98
CA GLN A 61 -5.72 18.28 -15.03
C GLN A 61 -4.51 17.77 -14.25
N ASP A 62 -4.68 17.63 -12.94
CA ASP A 62 -3.75 16.88 -12.10
C ASP A 62 -4.05 15.39 -12.27
N LEU A 63 -3.08 14.64 -12.81
CA LEU A 63 -3.16 13.20 -13.08
C LEU A 63 -2.11 12.41 -12.29
N PRO A 64 -2.47 11.26 -11.68
CA PRO A 64 -1.49 10.32 -11.15
C PRO A 64 -0.52 9.80 -12.23
N GLY A 65 0.59 9.20 -11.81
CA GLY A 65 1.42 8.43 -12.72
C GLY A 65 0.62 7.29 -13.38
N GLY A 66 0.69 7.17 -14.70
CA GLY A 66 -0.04 6.15 -15.45
C GLY A 66 -0.21 6.43 -16.94
N THR A 67 -0.88 5.50 -17.62
CA THR A 67 -1.20 5.60 -19.05
C THR A 67 -2.64 6.10 -19.24
N TYR A 68 -2.80 7.15 -20.05
CA TYR A 68 -4.07 7.78 -20.38
C TYR A 68 -4.34 7.75 -21.89
N PHE A 69 -5.61 7.90 -22.25
CA PHE A 69 -6.06 7.97 -23.64
C PHE A 69 -6.70 9.33 -23.94
N VAL A 70 -6.12 10.06 -24.90
CA VAL A 70 -6.64 11.35 -25.36
C VAL A 70 -7.46 11.16 -26.62
N GLY A 71 -8.76 11.39 -26.51
CA GLY A 71 -9.71 11.45 -27.61
C GLY A 71 -9.75 12.84 -28.25
N VAL A 72 -9.46 12.91 -29.55
CA VAL A 72 -9.51 14.12 -30.39
C VAL A 72 -10.72 14.04 -31.32
N SER A 73 -11.59 15.03 -31.25
CA SER A 73 -12.83 15.13 -32.04
C SER A 73 -13.12 16.59 -32.42
N SER A 74 -14.19 16.81 -33.17
CA SER A 74 -14.88 18.11 -33.26
C SER A 74 -16.05 18.21 -32.28
N PHE A 75 -16.46 19.43 -31.95
CA PHE A 75 -17.68 19.69 -31.19
C PHE A 75 -18.92 19.38 -32.06
N GLY A 76 -18.98 19.94 -33.27
CA GLY A 76 -20.08 19.75 -34.22
C GLY A 76 -19.94 18.52 -35.13
N ALA A 77 -21.07 17.96 -35.56
CA ALA A 77 -21.11 16.86 -36.54
C ALA A 77 -20.70 17.35 -37.95
N GLY A 78 -19.94 16.51 -38.66
CA GLY A 78 -19.48 16.81 -40.02
C GLY A 78 -18.38 17.88 -40.10
N GLN A 79 -17.84 18.32 -38.96
CA GLN A 79 -16.67 19.17 -38.88
C GLN A 79 -15.39 18.30 -38.85
N GLY A 80 -14.28 18.88 -39.30
CA GLY A 80 -12.99 18.24 -39.31
C GLY A 80 -11.99 19.03 -40.14
N GLY A 81 -10.70 18.74 -39.96
CA GLY A 81 -9.62 19.46 -40.61
C GLY A 81 -8.27 19.08 -40.01
N GLY A 82 -7.23 19.83 -40.37
CA GLY A 82 -5.94 19.70 -39.71
C GLY A 82 -6.05 20.17 -38.26
N PHE A 83 -5.39 19.45 -37.36
CA PHE A 83 -5.25 19.84 -35.96
C PHE A 83 -3.80 19.66 -35.50
N THR A 84 -3.47 20.33 -34.40
CA THR A 84 -2.26 20.08 -33.63
C THR A 84 -2.67 19.73 -32.21
N LEU A 85 -2.28 18.54 -31.77
CA LEU A 85 -2.40 18.10 -30.40
C LEU A 85 -1.06 18.32 -29.71
N PHE A 86 -1.07 19.04 -28.59
CA PHE A 86 0.10 19.27 -27.78
C PHE A 86 -0.24 18.94 -26.33
N ALA A 87 0.52 18.04 -25.72
CA ALA A 87 0.44 17.76 -24.30
C ALA A 87 1.74 18.23 -23.67
N GLN A 88 1.63 18.98 -22.59
CA GLN A 88 2.74 19.41 -21.77
C GLN A 88 2.43 19.01 -20.34
N CYS A 89 3.31 18.21 -19.76
CA CYS A 89 3.37 18.12 -18.31
C CYS A 89 3.88 19.48 -17.83
N ASP A 90 3.03 20.25 -17.18
CA ASP A 90 3.40 21.50 -16.53
C ASP A 90 4.07 21.24 -15.18
N GLY A 91 4.81 20.13 -15.07
CA GLY A 91 5.68 19.76 -13.94
C GLY A 91 6.85 20.73 -13.75
N GLY A 92 6.55 22.03 -13.70
CA GLY A 92 7.40 23.07 -14.25
C GLY A 92 7.34 24.42 -13.53
N VAL A 93 6.48 24.61 -12.53
CA VAL A 93 7.00 25.18 -11.28
C VAL A 93 7.39 24.00 -10.41
N GLY A 94 8.36 23.21 -10.91
CA GLY A 94 8.85 21.97 -10.32
C GLY A 94 8.53 21.90 -8.84
N THR A 95 7.54 21.07 -8.55
CA THR A 95 7.18 20.75 -7.19
C THR A 95 8.47 20.33 -6.51
N PHE A 96 8.65 20.74 -5.26
CA PHE A 96 9.95 20.58 -4.61
C PHE A 96 10.38 19.10 -4.65
N CYS A 97 9.46 18.11 -4.65
CA CYS A 97 9.81 16.70 -4.79
C CYS A 97 10.65 16.37 -6.03
N GLY A 98 10.31 16.92 -7.21
CA GLY A 98 11.06 16.65 -8.44
C GLY A 98 12.33 17.49 -8.61
N ARG A 99 12.43 18.64 -7.92
CA ARG A 99 13.64 19.49 -7.95
C ARG A 99 14.68 19.10 -6.89
N CYS A 100 14.23 18.41 -5.86
CA CYS A 100 14.99 18.16 -4.63
C CYS A 100 15.38 16.70 -4.44
N GLU A 101 15.28 15.89 -5.49
CA GLU A 101 15.67 14.48 -5.41
C GLU A 101 17.15 14.37 -5.00
N SER A 102 17.35 13.88 -3.78
CA SER A 102 18.62 13.69 -3.10
C SER A 102 19.15 12.26 -3.25
N GLY A 103 18.31 11.29 -3.61
CA GLY A 103 18.75 9.91 -3.84
C GLY A 103 17.63 8.91 -4.11
N ILE A 104 18.04 7.65 -4.31
CA ILE A 104 17.14 6.51 -4.53
C ILE A 104 17.28 5.57 -3.32
N LEU A 105 16.15 5.15 -2.76
CA LEU A 105 16.08 4.15 -1.69
C LEU A 105 15.68 2.80 -2.27
N ARG A 106 16.20 1.75 -1.65
CA ARG A 106 15.80 0.36 -1.90
C ARG A 106 15.48 -0.32 -0.57
N VAL A 107 14.59 -1.30 -0.65
CA VAL A 107 14.25 -2.17 0.48
C VAL A 107 15.51 -2.92 0.94
N ASP A 108 15.68 -3.04 2.27
CA ASP A 108 16.82 -3.66 2.96
C ASP A 108 18.20 -3.00 2.68
N GLU A 109 18.21 -1.78 2.12
CA GLU A 109 19.43 -1.01 1.87
C GLU A 109 19.51 0.18 2.84
N LEU A 110 20.55 0.19 3.69
CA LEU A 110 20.86 1.35 4.53
C LEU A 110 21.38 2.50 3.65
N SER A 111 20.65 3.60 3.63
CA SER A 111 21.05 4.83 2.95
C SER A 111 21.42 5.91 3.97
N VAL A 112 22.41 6.74 3.64
CA VAL A 112 22.90 7.84 4.49
C VAL A 112 22.75 9.15 3.77
N GLY A 113 22.36 10.19 4.50
CA GLY A 113 22.12 11.53 3.97
C GLY A 113 22.57 12.63 4.92
N GLU A 114 22.51 13.87 4.45
CA GLU A 114 22.76 15.07 5.25
C GLU A 114 21.63 16.07 5.02
N LEU A 115 20.89 16.39 6.07
CA LEU A 115 19.77 17.33 6.01
C LEU A 115 20.28 18.73 5.68
N GLY A 116 19.77 19.31 4.59
CA GLY A 116 20.13 20.63 4.09
C GLY A 116 21.25 20.61 3.05
N ALA A 117 21.81 19.45 2.71
CA ALA A 117 22.86 19.33 1.70
C ALA A 117 22.34 19.63 0.28
N SER A 118 21.10 19.26 -0.02
CA SER A 118 20.44 19.61 -1.29
C SER A 118 20.12 21.10 -1.41
N GLY A 119 20.07 21.81 -0.28
CA GLY A 119 19.56 23.18 -0.20
C GLY A 119 18.04 23.28 -0.40
N CYS A 120 17.33 22.15 -0.33
CA CYS A 120 15.90 22.11 -0.54
C CYS A 120 15.09 22.50 0.69
N LEU A 121 14.03 23.26 0.43
CA LEU A 121 13.20 23.89 1.44
C LEU A 121 11.74 23.60 1.10
N LEU A 122 10.98 23.14 2.09
CA LEU A 122 9.56 22.86 2.02
C LEU A 122 8.77 24.15 2.29
N PRO A 123 8.01 24.67 1.31
CA PRO A 123 7.09 25.79 1.54
C PRO A 123 5.92 25.38 2.45
N PRO A 124 5.28 26.32 3.16
CA PRO A 124 5.54 27.76 3.18
C PRO A 124 6.57 28.18 4.25
N PHE A 125 7.08 27.24 5.05
CA PHE A 125 7.91 27.54 6.22
C PHE A 125 9.41 27.47 5.95
N ASP A 126 9.81 27.22 4.70
CA ASP A 126 11.19 27.05 4.26
C ASP A 126 11.95 26.03 5.12
N LEU A 127 11.29 24.91 5.42
CA LEU A 127 11.84 23.85 6.26
C LEU A 127 12.85 23.02 5.45
N PRO A 128 14.10 22.79 5.90
CA PRO A 128 15.05 21.94 5.18
C PRO A 128 14.49 20.53 4.96
N VAL A 129 14.62 20.03 3.74
CA VAL A 129 14.15 18.68 3.36
C VAL A 129 15.16 17.99 2.46
N GLU A 130 15.21 16.68 2.55
CA GLU A 130 15.89 15.81 1.59
C GLU A 130 14.85 14.84 1.00
N VAL A 131 14.74 14.81 -0.33
CA VAL A 131 13.71 14.04 -1.03
C VAL A 131 14.33 12.79 -1.63
N TYR A 132 13.67 11.66 -1.50
CA TYR A 132 14.15 10.38 -2.00
C TYR A 132 13.08 9.67 -2.82
N SER A 133 13.53 8.99 -3.88
CA SER A 133 12.71 8.06 -4.66
C SER A 133 12.86 6.65 -4.11
N LEU A 134 11.81 6.10 -3.51
CA LEU A 134 11.76 4.71 -3.04
C LEU A 134 11.23 3.81 -4.15
N VAL A 135 12.03 2.83 -4.57
CA VAL A 135 11.65 1.85 -5.60
C VAL A 135 11.18 0.57 -4.94
N ILE A 136 9.96 0.16 -5.27
CA ILE A 136 9.29 -1.05 -4.79
C ILE A 136 9.10 -2.00 -5.97
N ASP A 137 9.86 -3.10 -5.98
CA ASP A 137 9.82 -4.10 -7.06
C ASP A 137 8.63 -5.08 -6.91
N GLU A 138 8.22 -5.35 -5.66
CA GLU A 138 7.10 -6.21 -5.29
C GLU A 138 6.34 -5.60 -4.11
N THR A 139 5.07 -5.97 -3.91
CA THR A 139 4.22 -5.44 -2.82
C THR A 139 4.95 -5.47 -1.47
N LEU A 140 4.94 -4.36 -0.73
CA LEU A 140 5.66 -4.19 0.53
C LEU A 140 4.69 -3.75 1.63
N GLU A 141 4.52 -4.58 2.66
CA GLU A 141 4.10 -4.13 3.99
C GLU A 141 5.36 -3.92 4.83
N GLY A 142 5.61 -2.70 5.32
CA GLY A 142 6.89 -2.37 5.93
C GLY A 142 6.96 -1.10 6.74
N VAL A 143 8.18 -0.77 7.15
CA VAL A 143 8.48 0.42 7.94
C VAL A 143 9.66 1.16 7.32
N ILE A 144 9.52 2.47 7.16
CA ILE A 144 10.59 3.38 6.79
C ILE A 144 11.10 4.04 8.07
N SER A 145 12.35 3.79 8.43
CA SER A 145 12.96 4.24 9.68
C SER A 145 14.07 5.25 9.41
N VAL A 146 14.01 6.41 10.08
CA VAL A 146 15.01 7.47 10.02
C VAL A 146 15.65 7.68 11.39
N THR A 147 16.99 7.73 11.39
CA THR A 147 17.80 7.90 12.60
C THR A 147 18.77 9.06 12.44
N SER A 148 18.91 9.89 13.47
CA SER A 148 19.87 10.97 13.57
C SER A 148 20.28 11.22 15.03
N ASP A 149 21.59 11.28 15.27
CA ASP A 149 22.15 11.64 16.58
C ASP A 149 22.21 13.17 16.80
N VAL A 150 21.91 13.97 15.78
CA VAL A 150 22.18 15.42 15.75
C VAL A 150 20.94 16.30 15.62
N PHE A 151 19.79 15.74 15.23
CA PHE A 151 18.50 16.41 15.24
C PHE A 151 17.37 15.41 15.49
N ALA A 152 16.15 15.90 15.74
CA ALA A 152 14.95 15.08 15.82
C ALA A 152 14.34 14.97 14.40
N PRO A 153 14.57 13.86 13.67
CA PRO A 153 14.10 13.73 12.30
C PRO A 153 12.59 13.55 12.23
N THR A 154 12.06 13.84 11.06
CA THR A 154 10.71 13.47 10.65
C THR A 154 10.78 12.76 9.31
N VAL A 155 9.83 11.87 9.06
CA VAL A 155 9.69 11.17 7.78
C VAL A 155 8.27 11.32 7.27
N SER A 156 8.13 11.56 5.98
CA SER A 156 6.82 11.73 5.33
C SER A 156 6.79 11.05 3.97
N PHE A 157 5.60 10.60 3.59
CA PHE A 157 5.28 9.98 2.32
C PHE A 157 4.41 10.94 1.51
N TRP A 158 4.79 11.15 0.26
CA TRP A 158 4.16 12.09 -0.65
C TRP A 158 3.71 11.37 -1.92
N ASN A 159 2.56 11.78 -2.46
CA ASN A 159 2.08 11.29 -3.75
C ASN A 159 2.76 12.02 -4.92
N ASP A 160 2.46 11.59 -6.15
CA ASP A 160 3.02 12.20 -7.37
C ASP A 160 2.60 13.66 -7.59
N PHE A 161 1.59 14.13 -6.84
CA PHE A 161 1.17 15.52 -6.82
C PHE A 161 1.98 16.40 -5.88
N CYS A 162 2.92 15.81 -5.14
CA CYS A 162 3.55 16.45 -3.99
C CYS A 162 2.52 16.97 -2.98
N ASP A 163 1.55 16.11 -2.64
CA ASP A 163 0.78 16.22 -1.42
C ASP A 163 1.27 15.21 -0.39
N GLU A 164 1.40 15.65 0.86
CA GLU A 164 1.70 14.77 1.99
C GLU A 164 0.53 13.83 2.24
N ILE A 165 0.78 12.53 2.18
CA ILE A 165 -0.22 11.48 2.46
C ILE A 165 -0.08 11.00 3.90
N ALA A 166 1.16 10.86 4.37
CA ALA A 166 1.45 10.40 5.72
C ALA A 166 2.73 11.02 6.25
N PHE A 167 2.78 11.21 7.55
CA PHE A 167 3.88 11.82 8.28
C PHE A 167 4.02 11.14 9.63
N ASN A 168 5.26 10.91 10.06
CA ASN A 168 5.54 10.55 11.44
C ASN A 168 6.89 11.11 11.92
N ASP A 169 6.94 11.48 13.19
CA ASP A 169 8.10 12.03 13.89
C ASP A 169 8.60 11.14 15.02
N SER A 170 7.93 10.00 15.26
CA SER A 170 8.18 9.14 16.41
C SER A 170 8.26 7.66 16.01
N CYS A 171 9.08 6.88 16.71
CA CYS A 171 9.15 5.42 16.60
C CYS A 171 8.73 4.74 17.91
N LEU A 172 8.23 3.51 17.82
CA LEU A 172 8.17 2.59 18.96
C LEU A 172 9.56 1.98 19.26
N ASP A 173 10.40 1.84 18.23
CA ASP A 173 11.79 1.41 18.38
C ASP A 173 12.63 2.54 19.03
N PRO A 174 13.26 2.30 20.19
CA PRO A 174 14.15 3.28 20.81
C PRO A 174 15.45 3.57 20.03
N ALA A 175 15.80 2.75 19.04
CA ALA A 175 17.00 2.92 18.21
C ALA A 175 16.79 3.83 16.99
N ALA A 176 15.55 4.01 16.55
CA ALA A 176 15.17 4.93 15.48
C ALA A 176 14.43 6.14 16.06
N ASN A 177 14.48 7.26 15.35
CA ASN A 177 13.87 8.50 15.85
C ASN A 177 12.51 8.77 15.21
N ALA A 178 12.34 8.52 13.90
CA ALA A 178 11.06 8.65 13.20
C ALA A 178 10.79 7.44 12.27
N CYS A 179 9.59 6.85 12.34
CA CYS A 179 9.25 5.60 11.65
C CYS A 179 7.90 5.71 10.97
N LEU A 180 7.77 5.31 9.72
CA LEU A 180 6.50 5.34 8.99
C LEU A 180 6.11 3.93 8.53
N GLU A 181 4.98 3.42 9.03
CA GLU A 181 4.38 2.19 8.54
C GLU A 181 3.76 2.41 7.15
N VAL A 182 4.03 1.51 6.21
CA VAL A 182 3.61 1.61 4.81
C VAL A 182 3.09 0.26 4.29
N ASP A 183 2.09 0.33 3.41
CA ASP A 183 1.57 -0.80 2.62
C ASP A 183 1.52 -0.33 1.16
N LEU A 184 2.48 -0.79 0.34
CA LEU A 184 2.80 -0.25 -0.97
C LEU A 184 2.74 -1.33 -2.05
N GLU A 185 2.13 -1.01 -3.18
CA GLU A 185 2.19 -1.82 -4.39
C GLU A 185 3.54 -1.62 -5.13
N PRO A 186 3.86 -2.44 -6.15
CA PRO A 186 5.04 -2.19 -6.97
C PRO A 186 4.96 -0.82 -7.65
N GLY A 187 6.02 -0.01 -7.53
CA GLY A 187 6.01 1.37 -7.97
C GLY A 187 7.22 2.16 -7.50
N THR A 188 7.23 3.45 -7.83
CA THR A 188 8.20 4.42 -7.29
C THR A 188 7.44 5.43 -6.46
N TYR A 189 7.95 5.73 -5.26
CA TYR A 189 7.29 6.57 -4.28
C TYR A 189 8.20 7.67 -3.78
N THR A 190 7.64 8.79 -3.33
CA THR A 190 8.40 9.93 -2.81
C THR A 190 8.43 9.91 -1.28
N ILE A 191 9.64 9.81 -0.73
CA ILE A 191 9.90 9.88 0.72
C ILE A 191 10.66 11.15 1.03
N ILE A 192 10.26 11.86 2.08
CA ILE A 192 10.88 13.12 2.46
C ILE A 192 11.32 13.05 3.92
N VAL A 193 12.61 13.32 4.12
CA VAL A 193 13.22 13.44 5.44
C VAL A 193 13.36 14.91 5.80
N SER A 194 12.93 15.25 7.01
CA SER A 194 13.06 16.59 7.56
C SER A 194 13.33 16.53 9.06
N SER A 195 13.04 17.62 9.78
CA SER A 195 13.27 17.77 11.22
C SER A 195 12.15 18.56 11.86
N GLU A 196 11.83 18.26 13.12
CA GLU A 196 10.89 19.06 13.91
C GLU A 196 11.36 20.51 14.10
N ASN A 197 12.68 20.74 14.04
CA ASN A 197 13.30 22.05 14.16
C ASN A 197 13.76 22.58 12.80
N ALA A 198 13.23 23.73 12.39
CA ALA A 198 13.50 24.33 11.10
C ALA A 198 14.93 24.85 10.87
N ALA A 199 15.73 24.98 11.93
CA ALA A 199 17.14 25.32 11.83
C ALA A 199 18.07 24.09 11.84
N ALA A 200 17.52 22.88 11.88
CA ALA A 200 18.32 21.67 11.94
C ALA A 200 19.01 21.37 10.61
N SER A 201 20.20 20.79 10.72
CA SER A 201 20.98 20.24 9.62
C SER A 201 21.90 19.17 10.18
N GLY A 202 22.36 18.26 9.33
CA GLY A 202 23.34 17.24 9.73
C GLY A 202 23.02 15.84 9.22
N ALA A 203 23.88 14.90 9.57
CA ALA A 203 23.81 13.54 9.06
C ALA A 203 22.59 12.77 9.61
N PHE A 204 22.03 11.90 8.77
CA PHE A 204 21.02 10.92 9.15
C PHE A 204 21.21 9.62 8.35
N SER A 205 20.56 8.56 8.80
CA SER A 205 20.39 7.33 8.03
C SER A 205 18.92 7.01 7.86
N ILE A 206 18.57 6.44 6.72
CA ILE A 206 17.25 5.94 6.38
C ILE A 206 17.36 4.50 5.92
N VAL A 207 16.45 3.66 6.40
CA VAL A 207 16.31 2.27 5.97
C VAL A 207 14.83 1.98 5.77
N THR A 208 14.52 1.26 4.70
CA THR A 208 13.18 0.72 4.47
C THR A 208 13.28 -0.78 4.65
N GLU A 209 12.59 -1.30 5.65
CA GLU A 209 12.60 -2.73 5.97
C GLU A 209 11.18 -3.26 5.81
N PRO A 210 11.00 -4.46 5.23
CA PRO A 210 9.75 -5.18 5.36
C PRO A 210 9.41 -5.27 6.84
N ARG A 211 8.12 -5.23 7.13
CA ARG A 211 7.67 -5.59 8.45
C ARG A 211 8.14 -7.03 8.59
N GLU A 212 8.98 -7.31 9.59
CA GLU A 212 9.06 -8.68 10.06
C GLU A 212 7.64 -8.97 10.54
N ASP A 213 6.82 -9.58 9.67
CA ASP A 213 5.72 -10.44 10.10
C ASP A 213 6.27 -11.13 11.32
N ASP A 214 5.69 -10.83 12.51
CA ASP A 214 6.04 -11.43 13.80
C ASP A 214 6.66 -12.76 13.49
N VAL A 215 8.01 -12.87 13.57
CA VAL A 215 8.73 -13.99 12.97
C VAL A 215 7.88 -15.20 13.23
N VAL A 216 7.19 -15.71 12.20
CA VAL A 216 6.52 -16.97 12.36
C VAL A 216 7.72 -17.85 12.38
N ILE A 217 8.20 -18.09 13.60
CA ILE A 217 9.01 -19.20 13.95
C ILE A 217 8.09 -20.33 13.48
N LYS A 218 8.23 -20.72 12.21
CA LYS A 218 8.17 -22.12 11.82
C LYS A 218 9.36 -22.76 12.53
N GLY A 219 9.27 -22.77 13.86
CA GLY A 219 9.74 -23.86 14.65
C GLY A 219 9.09 -25.13 14.11
N PRO A 220 9.48 -26.30 14.59
CA PRO A 220 8.74 -27.50 14.25
C PRO A 220 7.26 -27.16 14.41
N VAL A 221 6.46 -27.30 13.34
CA VAL A 221 5.01 -27.07 13.35
C VAL A 221 4.54 -27.51 14.72
N ALA A 222 4.02 -26.60 15.55
CA ALA A 222 3.50 -26.99 16.86
C ALA A 222 2.49 -28.09 16.55
N VAL A 223 2.89 -29.34 16.79
CA VAL A 223 2.07 -30.50 16.44
C VAL A 223 0.99 -30.46 17.49
N PHE A 224 -0.16 -29.91 17.15
CA PHE A 224 -1.31 -29.96 18.03
C PHE A 224 -1.60 -31.43 18.34
N SER A 225 -2.04 -31.73 19.55
CA SER A 225 -2.56 -33.06 19.87
C SER A 225 -4.08 -32.96 19.89
N ARG A 226 -4.75 -33.72 19.03
CA ARG A 226 -6.22 -33.67 18.95
C ARG A 226 -6.83 -34.06 20.29
N GLY A 227 -7.61 -33.16 20.88
CA GLY A 227 -8.20 -33.29 22.21
C GLY A 227 -7.46 -32.58 23.36
N ASP A 228 -6.27 -32.04 23.14
CA ASP A 228 -5.50 -31.23 24.10
C ASP A 228 -5.62 -29.75 23.72
N VAL A 229 -6.68 -29.10 24.23
CA VAL A 229 -7.13 -27.79 23.76
C VAL A 229 -6.29 -26.67 24.36
N ASP A 230 -5.76 -26.88 25.57
CA ASP A 230 -4.86 -25.94 26.23
C ASP A 230 -3.36 -26.27 26.03
N SER A 231 -3.06 -27.25 25.19
CA SER A 231 -1.69 -27.66 24.81
C SER A 231 -0.82 -28.05 26.00
N ASN A 232 -1.42 -28.62 27.06
CA ASN A 232 -0.71 -29.02 28.27
C ASN A 232 -0.07 -30.42 28.19
N GLY A 233 -0.22 -31.10 27.05
CA GLY A 233 0.28 -32.43 26.73
C GLY A 233 -0.65 -33.56 27.16
N ARG A 234 -1.91 -33.29 27.50
CA ARG A 234 -2.87 -34.29 28.00
C ARG A 234 -4.28 -33.98 27.52
N ILE A 235 -5.08 -35.03 27.35
CA ILE A 235 -6.54 -34.88 27.22
C ILE A 235 -7.14 -35.05 28.61
N GLU A 236 -7.78 -34.01 29.13
CA GLU A 236 -8.38 -33.97 30.46
C GLU A 236 -9.80 -33.37 30.41
N LEU A 237 -10.50 -33.39 31.54
CA LEU A 237 -11.88 -32.86 31.61
C LEU A 237 -11.93 -31.34 31.33
N SER A 238 -10.86 -30.62 31.67
CA SER A 238 -10.71 -29.20 31.41
C SER A 238 -10.77 -28.86 29.92
N ASP A 239 -10.31 -29.75 29.04
CA ASP A 239 -10.37 -29.56 27.58
C ASP A 239 -11.82 -29.56 27.09
N GLY A 240 -12.62 -30.53 27.56
CA GLY A 240 -14.04 -30.60 27.25
C GLY A 240 -14.82 -29.40 27.78
N ILE A 241 -14.46 -28.88 28.96
CA ILE A 241 -15.07 -27.66 29.51
C ILE A 241 -14.72 -26.45 28.63
N ARG A 242 -13.47 -26.32 28.16
CA ARG A 242 -13.07 -25.21 27.29
C ARG A 242 -13.79 -25.19 25.95
N VAL A 243 -13.95 -26.35 25.30
CA VAL A 243 -14.75 -26.45 24.07
C VAL A 243 -16.18 -25.98 24.31
N LEU A 244 -16.80 -26.37 25.43
CA LEU A 244 -18.16 -25.96 25.76
C LEU A 244 -18.26 -24.47 26.14
N ASP A 245 -17.28 -23.93 26.87
CA ASP A 245 -17.23 -22.51 27.21
C ASP A 245 -17.01 -21.64 25.95
N TYR A 246 -16.18 -22.07 25.01
CA TYR A 246 -16.03 -21.44 23.68
C TYR A 246 -17.37 -21.40 22.93
N LEU A 247 -18.07 -22.54 22.85
CA LEU A 247 -19.33 -22.66 22.10
C LEU A 247 -20.51 -21.87 22.71
N PHE A 248 -20.56 -21.76 24.04
CA PHE A 248 -21.75 -21.20 24.72
C PHE A 248 -21.54 -19.86 25.41
N ARG A 249 -20.31 -19.52 25.76
CA ARG A 249 -20.01 -18.30 26.54
C ARG A 249 -19.11 -17.32 25.81
N GLY A 250 -18.62 -17.67 24.60
CA GLY A 250 -17.63 -16.86 23.89
C GLY A 250 -16.39 -16.64 24.77
N GLY A 251 -15.91 -17.72 25.41
CA GLY A 251 -14.73 -17.71 26.27
C GLY A 251 -13.43 -17.35 25.53
N GLU A 252 -12.28 -17.49 26.19
CA GLU A 252 -10.96 -17.29 25.56
C GLU A 252 -10.86 -18.06 24.23
N ASP A 253 -10.28 -17.41 23.22
CA ASP A 253 -10.05 -18.03 21.91
C ASP A 253 -9.25 -19.33 22.07
N LEU A 254 -9.74 -20.41 21.46
CA LEU A 254 -9.06 -21.71 21.48
C LEU A 254 -7.81 -21.58 20.63
N GLY A 255 -6.63 -21.64 21.24
CA GLY A 255 -5.35 -21.41 20.56
C GLY A 255 -5.13 -22.28 19.31
N CYS A 256 -5.72 -23.48 19.26
CA CYS A 256 -5.77 -24.32 18.06
C CYS A 256 -7.19 -24.90 17.88
N MET A 257 -7.86 -24.52 16.79
CA MET A 257 -9.19 -25.01 16.46
C MET A 257 -9.19 -26.50 16.12
N GLU A 258 -8.14 -26.99 15.45
CA GLU A 258 -7.97 -28.40 15.13
C GLU A 258 -7.76 -29.29 16.36
N ALA A 259 -7.26 -28.76 17.48
CA ALA A 259 -7.19 -29.50 18.74
C ALA A 259 -8.59 -29.67 19.38
N ALA A 260 -9.49 -28.71 19.12
CA ALA A 260 -10.86 -28.69 19.63
C ALA A 260 -11.87 -29.45 18.74
N ASP A 261 -11.50 -29.76 17.50
CA ASP A 261 -12.23 -30.68 16.60
C ASP A 261 -11.77 -32.12 16.89
N LEU A 262 -12.39 -32.77 17.88
CA LEU A 262 -11.99 -34.08 18.36
C LEU A 262 -12.42 -35.20 17.42
N ASN A 263 -13.56 -35.03 16.76
CA ASN A 263 -14.08 -36.04 15.84
C ASN A 263 -13.47 -35.91 14.42
N ASN A 264 -12.69 -34.84 14.17
CA ASN A 264 -12.00 -34.51 12.91
C ASN A 264 -12.97 -34.36 11.73
N ASP A 265 -14.11 -33.71 11.96
CA ASP A 265 -15.12 -33.40 10.94
C ASP A 265 -15.00 -31.98 10.36
N ALA A 266 -13.94 -31.26 10.74
CA ALA A 266 -13.64 -29.86 10.41
C ALA A 266 -14.61 -28.84 11.03
N MET A 267 -15.39 -29.22 12.04
CA MET A 267 -16.31 -28.32 12.74
C MET A 267 -16.22 -28.47 14.25
N VAL A 268 -15.71 -27.46 14.96
CA VAL A 268 -15.79 -27.42 16.42
C VAL A 268 -17.25 -27.21 16.86
N ASN A 269 -17.85 -28.23 17.47
CA ASN A 269 -19.23 -28.23 17.90
C ASN A 269 -19.47 -29.11 19.14
N LEU A 270 -20.73 -29.30 19.54
CA LEU A 270 -21.07 -30.03 20.76
C LEU A 270 -20.64 -31.49 20.74
N THR A 271 -20.54 -32.09 19.56
CA THR A 271 -20.11 -33.48 19.42
C THR A 271 -18.65 -33.64 19.84
N ASP A 272 -17.81 -32.62 19.71
CA ASP A 272 -16.42 -32.62 20.17
C ASP A 272 -16.31 -32.62 21.69
N GLY A 273 -17.10 -31.77 22.36
CA GLY A 273 -17.20 -31.77 23.81
C GLY A 273 -17.71 -33.12 24.37
N VAL A 274 -18.64 -33.76 23.67
CA VAL A 274 -19.11 -35.12 24.00
C VAL A 274 -18.02 -36.17 23.72
N TYR A 275 -17.20 -35.97 22.68
CA TYR A 275 -16.11 -36.86 22.33
C TYR A 275 -15.04 -36.90 23.44
N VAL A 276 -14.66 -35.74 24.01
CA VAL A 276 -13.73 -35.67 25.16
C VAL A 276 -14.22 -36.56 26.31
N LEU A 277 -15.49 -36.42 26.68
CA LEU A 277 -16.08 -37.16 27.79
C LEU A 277 -16.19 -38.66 27.49
N THR A 278 -16.50 -39.02 26.25
CA THR A 278 -16.61 -40.42 25.82
C THR A 278 -15.24 -41.11 25.84
N TYR A 279 -14.20 -40.43 25.37
CA TYR A 279 -12.83 -40.91 25.41
C TYR A 279 -12.34 -41.09 26.87
N LEU A 280 -12.57 -40.10 27.74
CA LEU A 280 -12.10 -40.13 29.13
C LEU A 280 -12.82 -41.15 30.03
N PHE A 281 -14.14 -41.31 29.87
CA PHE A 281 -14.95 -42.06 30.86
C PHE A 281 -15.61 -43.32 30.31
N SER A 282 -15.74 -43.45 28.99
CA SER A 282 -16.47 -44.55 28.35
C SER A 282 -15.59 -45.46 27.49
N ALA A 283 -14.27 -45.27 27.54
CA ALA A 283 -13.29 -45.98 26.70
C ALA A 283 -13.65 -45.92 25.20
N GLY A 284 -14.07 -44.73 24.75
CA GLY A 284 -14.28 -44.45 23.32
C GLY A 284 -12.98 -44.57 22.51
N ASP A 285 -13.11 -44.58 21.19
CA ASP A 285 -11.96 -44.61 20.30
C ASP A 285 -11.04 -43.39 20.57
N PRO A 286 -9.71 -43.56 20.50
CA PRO A 286 -8.78 -42.45 20.60
C PRO A 286 -9.01 -41.45 19.46
N PRO A 287 -8.83 -40.13 19.70
CA PRO A 287 -8.89 -39.13 18.63
C PRO A 287 -7.95 -39.48 17.48
N ALA A 288 -8.29 -39.06 16.27
CA ALA A 288 -7.42 -39.26 15.12
C ALA A 288 -6.09 -38.52 15.30
N ALA A 289 -5.02 -39.09 14.73
CA ALA A 289 -3.71 -38.44 14.67
C ALA A 289 -3.86 -36.98 14.17
N PRO A 290 -3.13 -36.01 14.75
CA PRO A 290 -2.02 -36.13 15.71
C PRO A 290 -2.40 -36.34 17.21
N GLY A 291 -3.64 -36.71 17.54
CA GLY A 291 -4.01 -37.15 18.91
C GLY A 291 -4.13 -38.68 19.06
N PRO A 292 -4.30 -39.17 20.30
CA PRO A 292 -4.11 -38.46 21.57
C PRO A 292 -2.61 -38.18 21.84
N PRO A 293 -2.25 -37.28 22.77
CA PRO A 293 -0.87 -37.04 23.16
C PRO A 293 -0.20 -38.34 23.63
N ASP A 294 0.91 -38.73 23.02
CA ASP A 294 1.71 -39.87 23.48
C ASP A 294 2.55 -39.48 24.70
N PHE A 295 2.77 -40.42 25.62
CA PHE A 295 3.75 -40.24 26.70
C PHE A 295 5.16 -40.08 26.09
N GLY A 296 5.61 -38.84 25.94
CA GLY A 296 6.98 -38.52 25.50
C GLY A 296 7.11 -37.67 24.23
N SER A 297 6.02 -37.25 23.59
CA SER A 297 6.07 -36.09 22.70
C SER A 297 6.06 -34.83 23.58
N GLY A 298 7.25 -34.25 23.77
CA GLY A 298 7.43 -33.03 24.55
C GLY A 298 6.57 -31.87 24.03
N CYS A 299 6.40 -30.87 24.90
CA CYS A 299 5.60 -29.67 24.68
C CYS A 299 5.79 -29.09 23.27
N GLY A 300 4.67 -28.88 22.57
CA GLY A 300 4.57 -27.77 21.62
C GLY A 300 4.60 -26.45 22.36
#